data_AF-A0A970XMI7-F1
#
_entry.id   AF-A0A970XMI7-F1
#
_cell.length_a   1.000
_cell.length_b   1.000
_cell.length_c   1.000
_cell.angle_alpha   90.00
_cell.angle_beta   90.00
_cell.angle_gamma   90.00
#
_symmetry.space_group_name_H-M   'P 1'
#
loop_
_entity.id
_entity.type
_entity.pdbx_description
1 polymer ?
#
loop_
_entity_poly.entity_id
_entity_poly.type
_entity_poly.pdbx_seq_one_letter_code
_entity_poly.pdbx_strand_id
1 'polypeptide(L)'
;MKTRKDSNLVEGEEMAIETKRLSESADKYLMEMLEEGKFKEIINGMINIGGFSLKNQALIHKQMPNATELKGMRSWNFFGRFIKAEQKGIETLSPTFEKEGGKAAGLTGFKVHYLFDISQTEGAEYHSSKCLKGEVFKYIEGIKEGLEGVLSWKTKDGTVISHSLEDTMDRIFSIDG
;
A
#
# COMPACT_ATOMS: atom_id res chain seq x y z
N MET A 1 -1.56 -5.17 41.89
CA MET A 1 -1.30 -6.39 41.10
C MET A 1 -2.32 -6.41 39.95
N LYS A 2 -1.96 -5.98 38.73
CA LYS A 2 -2.89 -5.94 37.59
C LYS A 2 -3.21 -7.37 37.14
N THR A 3 -4.47 -7.70 36.85
CA THR A 3 -4.87 -9.06 36.45
C THR A 3 -4.56 -9.31 34.97
N ARG A 4 -4.47 -10.58 34.54
CA ARG A 4 -4.27 -10.95 33.12
C ARG A 4 -5.35 -10.40 32.17
N LYS A 5 -6.55 -10.11 32.71
CA LYS A 5 -7.65 -9.55 31.93
C LYS A 5 -7.43 -8.05 31.68
N ASP A 6 -6.92 -7.35 32.69
CA ASP A 6 -6.58 -5.92 32.59
C ASP A 6 -5.38 -5.68 31.67
N SER A 7 -4.40 -6.59 31.64
CA SER A 7 -3.26 -6.49 30.71
C SER A 7 -3.69 -6.66 29.25
N ASN A 8 -4.58 -7.62 28.95
CA ASN A 8 -5.03 -7.87 27.59
C ASN A 8 -5.94 -6.74 27.05
N LEU A 9 -6.70 -6.08 27.93
CA LEU A 9 -7.52 -4.92 27.56
C LEU A 9 -6.64 -3.72 27.21
N VAL A 10 -5.63 -3.43 28.04
CA VAL A 10 -4.67 -2.33 27.78
C VAL A 10 -3.88 -2.57 26.50
N GLU A 11 -3.40 -3.80 26.27
CA GLU A 11 -2.68 -4.16 25.04
C GLU A 11 -3.56 -4.02 23.79
N GLY A 12 -4.86 -4.34 23.90
CA GLY A 12 -5.84 -4.13 22.84
C GLY A 12 -6.09 -2.66 22.51
N GLU A 13 -6.21 -1.81 23.54
CA GLU A 13 -6.38 -0.36 23.38
C GLU A 13 -5.13 0.30 22.77
N GLU A 14 -3.94 -0.07 23.23
CA GLU A 14 -2.67 0.43 22.68
C GLU A 14 -2.52 0.06 21.19
N MET A 15 -2.84 -1.18 20.80
CA MET A 15 -2.82 -1.61 19.41
C MET A 15 -3.81 -0.83 18.54
N ALA A 16 -5.02 -0.54 19.07
CA ALA A 16 -6.03 0.23 18.35
C ALA A 16 -5.59 1.67 18.12
N ILE A 17 -4.98 2.30 19.13
CA ILE A 17 -4.42 3.65 19.04
C ILE A 17 -3.31 3.70 17.99
N GLU A 18 -2.38 2.74 18.02
CA GLU A 18 -1.27 2.72 17.08
C GLU A 18 -1.73 2.49 15.64
N THR A 19 -2.66 1.56 15.42
CA THR A 19 -3.24 1.29 14.11
C THR A 19 -3.94 2.53 13.55
N LYS A 20 -4.68 3.26 14.39
CA LYS A 20 -5.35 4.50 14.01
C LYS A 20 -4.34 5.58 13.64
N ARG A 21 -3.33 5.81 14.49
CA ARG A 21 -2.24 6.78 14.25
C ARG A 21 -1.52 6.51 12.93
N LEU A 22 -1.22 5.25 12.64
CA LEU A 22 -0.55 4.83 11.42
C LEU A 22 -1.42 5.06 10.19
N SER A 23 -2.73 4.75 10.28
CA SER A 23 -3.70 5.01 9.22
C SER A 23 -3.81 6.51 8.90
N GLU A 24 -3.99 7.36 9.92
CA GLU A 24 -4.11 8.81 9.76
C GLU A 24 -2.82 9.42 9.18
N SER A 25 -1.66 8.95 9.64
CA SER A 25 -0.34 9.36 9.12
C SER A 25 -0.15 9.01 7.64
N ALA A 26 -0.68 7.86 7.20
CA ALA A 26 -0.64 7.43 5.81
C ALA A 26 -1.59 8.26 4.93
N ASP A 27 -2.80 8.52 5.42
CA ASP A 27 -3.80 9.33 4.70
C ASP A 27 -3.30 10.77 4.52
N LYS A 28 -2.77 11.39 5.58
CA LYS A 28 -2.17 12.73 5.52
C LYS A 28 -1.03 12.80 4.50
N TYR A 29 -0.14 11.83 4.52
CA TYR A 29 1.02 11.80 3.62
C TYR A 29 0.59 11.59 2.15
N LEU A 30 -0.42 10.76 1.90
CA LEU A 30 -0.96 10.58 0.57
C LEU A 30 -1.58 11.89 0.04
N MET A 31 -2.31 12.62 0.87
CA MET A 31 -2.87 13.92 0.50
C MET A 31 -1.78 14.95 0.21
N GLU A 32 -0.75 15.04 1.05
CA GLU A 32 0.41 15.91 0.81
C GLU A 32 1.10 15.60 -0.52
N MET A 33 1.28 14.32 -0.86
CA MET A 33 1.85 13.93 -2.17
C MET A 33 0.97 14.35 -3.35
N LEU A 34 -0.35 14.28 -3.20
CA LEU A 34 -1.29 14.69 -4.25
C LEU A 34 -1.31 16.21 -4.43
N GLU A 35 -1.36 16.97 -3.33
CA GLU A 35 -1.33 18.44 -3.33
C GLU A 35 -0.02 18.99 -3.91
N GLU A 36 1.11 18.32 -3.63
CA GLU A 36 2.42 18.69 -4.18
C GLU A 36 2.65 18.22 -5.63
N GLY A 37 1.68 17.53 -6.24
CA GLY A 37 1.78 17.05 -7.62
C GLY A 37 2.79 15.90 -7.82
N LYS A 38 3.10 15.13 -6.77
CA LYS A 38 4.04 13.99 -6.78
C LYS A 38 3.47 12.72 -7.42
N PHE A 39 2.78 12.87 -8.55
CA PHE A 39 2.11 11.77 -9.24
C PHE A 39 3.10 10.71 -9.75
N LYS A 40 4.32 11.13 -10.12
CA LYS A 40 5.36 10.20 -10.58
C LYS A 40 5.78 9.24 -9.46
N GLU A 41 5.95 9.73 -8.24
CA GLU A 41 6.26 8.91 -7.07
C GLU A 41 5.12 7.93 -6.76
N ILE A 42 3.87 8.40 -6.81
CA ILE A 42 2.67 7.56 -6.60
C ILE A 42 2.62 6.42 -7.63
N ILE A 43 2.76 6.74 -8.93
CA ILE A 43 2.73 5.76 -10.03
C ILE A 43 3.90 4.77 -9.91
N ASN A 44 5.11 5.25 -9.59
CA ASN A 44 6.26 4.37 -9.38
C ASN A 44 6.02 3.39 -8.22
N GLY A 45 5.38 3.85 -7.15
CA GLY A 45 4.92 2.98 -6.07
C GLY A 45 3.98 1.89 -6.55
N MET A 46 2.97 2.22 -7.37
CA MET A 46 2.04 1.25 -7.93
C MET A 46 2.74 0.17 -8.77
N ILE A 47 3.81 0.50 -9.48
CA ILE A 47 4.56 -0.47 -10.31
C ILE A 47 5.31 -1.47 -9.41
N ASN A 48 6.06 -0.97 -8.42
CA ASN A 48 6.92 -1.83 -7.61
C ASN A 48 6.14 -2.60 -6.52
N ILE A 49 5.11 -1.99 -5.95
CA ILE A 49 4.37 -2.51 -4.79
C ILE A 49 2.84 -2.46 -4.99
N GLY A 50 2.36 -2.55 -6.24
CA GLY A 50 0.94 -2.47 -6.59
C GLY A 50 0.02 -3.53 -5.98
N GLY A 51 0.57 -4.61 -5.40
CA GLY A 51 -0.20 -5.59 -4.63
C GLY A 51 -0.69 -5.08 -3.26
N PHE A 52 -0.26 -3.89 -2.83
CA PHE A 52 -0.72 -3.24 -1.60
C PHE A 52 -1.79 -2.17 -1.89
N SER A 53 -2.65 -1.87 -0.91
CA SER A 53 -3.60 -0.74 -1.01
C SER A 53 -2.86 0.59 -1.14
N LEU A 54 -3.47 1.61 -1.76
CA LEU A 54 -2.85 2.95 -1.90
C LEU A 54 -2.38 3.53 -0.55
N LYS A 55 -3.15 3.30 0.51
CA LYS A 55 -2.76 3.67 1.87
C LYS A 55 -1.45 2.99 2.30
N ASN A 56 -1.34 1.68 2.11
CA ASN A 56 -0.11 0.96 2.41
C ASN A 56 1.03 1.36 1.46
N GLN A 57 0.76 1.67 0.20
CA GLN A 57 1.78 2.17 -0.73
C GLN A 57 2.34 3.52 -0.26
N ALA A 58 1.48 4.47 0.12
CA ALA A 58 1.90 5.75 0.69
C ALA A 58 2.69 5.55 1.99
N LEU A 59 2.23 4.66 2.87
CA LEU A 59 2.89 4.36 4.13
C LEU A 59 4.27 3.72 3.95
N ILE A 60 4.40 2.80 2.99
CA ILE A 60 5.67 2.21 2.59
C ILE A 60 6.58 3.28 2.00
N HIS A 61 6.08 4.10 1.07
CA HIS A 61 6.86 5.15 0.42
C HIS A 61 7.41 6.15 1.45
N LYS A 62 6.61 6.53 2.45
CA LYS A 62 7.02 7.42 3.55
C LYS A 62 8.22 6.88 4.33
N GLN A 63 8.28 5.57 4.52
CA GLN A 63 9.34 4.90 5.29
C GLN A 63 10.54 4.51 4.42
N MET A 64 10.28 4.12 3.18
CA MET A 64 11.27 3.62 2.23
C MET A 64 10.83 3.93 0.78
N PRO A 65 11.16 5.13 0.27
CA PRO A 65 10.74 5.58 -1.06
C PRO A 65 11.20 4.66 -2.21
N ASN A 66 12.33 3.97 -2.00
CA ASN A 66 12.97 3.10 -2.99
C ASN A 66 12.66 1.61 -2.78
N ALA A 67 11.56 1.27 -2.08
CA ALA A 67 11.16 -0.12 -1.88
C ALA A 67 10.84 -0.82 -3.22
N THR A 68 11.29 -2.06 -3.38
CA THR A 68 11.18 -2.83 -4.62
C THR A 68 10.52 -4.19 -4.41
N GLU A 69 10.88 -4.90 -3.34
CA GLU A 69 10.33 -6.22 -3.04
C GLU A 69 10.14 -6.37 -1.54
N LEU A 70 8.88 -6.45 -1.11
CA LEU A 70 8.51 -6.42 0.30
C LEU A 70 7.90 -7.74 0.71
N LYS A 71 8.48 -8.35 1.75
CA LYS A 71 7.93 -9.58 2.35
C LYS A 71 8.12 -9.57 3.86
N GLY A 72 7.30 -10.36 4.55
CA GLY A 72 7.51 -10.61 5.98
C GLY A 72 8.74 -11.50 6.20
N MET A 73 9.36 -11.39 7.39
CA MET A 73 10.57 -12.14 7.77
C MET A 73 10.50 -13.64 7.45
N ARG A 74 9.38 -14.31 7.79
CA ARG A 74 9.22 -15.75 7.52
C ARG A 74 9.27 -16.08 6.04
N SER A 75 8.72 -15.20 5.20
CA SER A 75 8.76 -15.39 3.75
C SER A 75 10.18 -15.19 3.22
N TRP A 76 10.95 -14.25 3.76
CA TRP A 76 12.37 -14.11 3.42
C TRP A 76 13.17 -15.36 3.79
N ASN A 77 12.95 -15.88 5.00
CA ASN A 77 13.62 -17.10 5.45
C ASN A 77 13.33 -18.29 4.53
N PHE A 78 12.09 -18.41 4.02
CA PHE A 78 11.73 -19.43 3.03
C PHE A 78 12.53 -19.32 1.73
N PHE A 79 12.85 -18.10 1.29
CA PHE A 79 13.72 -17.85 0.14
C PHE A 79 15.22 -17.93 0.47
N GLY A 80 15.59 -18.44 1.65
CA GLY A 80 17.00 -18.53 2.07
C GLY A 80 17.65 -17.17 2.31
N ARG A 81 16.84 -16.14 2.62
CA ARG A 81 17.30 -14.79 2.96
C ARG A 81 16.91 -14.41 4.37
N PHE A 82 17.77 -13.67 5.04
CA PHE A 82 17.61 -13.25 6.42
C PHE A 82 17.67 -11.73 6.50
N ILE A 83 16.93 -11.16 7.45
CA ILE A 83 16.99 -9.72 7.70
C ILE A 83 18.36 -9.39 8.30
N LYS A 84 19.05 -8.40 7.73
CA LYS A 84 20.33 -7.92 8.26
C LYS A 84 20.14 -7.39 9.68
N ALA A 85 21.20 -7.45 10.49
CA ALA A 85 21.18 -6.87 11.82
C ALA A 85 20.77 -5.39 11.78
N GLU A 86 20.06 -4.95 12.81
CA GLU A 86 19.65 -3.54 13.04
C GLU A 86 18.70 -2.93 11.99
N GLN A 87 18.17 -3.72 11.05
CA GLN A 87 17.18 -3.23 10.10
C GLN A 87 15.82 -3.01 10.76
N LYS A 88 15.24 -1.82 10.54
CA LYS A 88 13.88 -1.49 10.98
C LYS A 88 12.85 -2.04 9.98
N GLY A 89 11.81 -2.70 10.48
CA GLY A 89 10.70 -3.16 9.67
C GLY A 89 9.84 -2.01 9.15
N ILE A 90 9.31 -2.17 7.95
CA ILE A 90 8.37 -1.25 7.31
C ILE A 90 6.96 -1.59 7.78
N GLU A 91 6.33 -0.65 8.44
CA GLU A 91 4.98 -0.78 9.00
C GLU A 91 3.93 -0.77 7.88
N THR A 92 3.01 -1.73 7.92
CA THR A 92 1.86 -1.84 7.02
C THR A 92 0.61 -2.21 7.79
N LEU A 93 -0.56 -1.87 7.27
CA LEU A 93 -1.86 -2.22 7.84
C LEU A 93 -2.37 -3.50 7.18
N SER A 94 -2.62 -4.53 7.98
CA SER A 94 -3.20 -5.80 7.53
C SER A 94 -4.58 -6.01 8.15
N PRO A 95 -5.59 -6.43 7.37
CA PRO A 95 -6.90 -6.73 7.91
C PRO A 95 -6.84 -7.93 8.87
N THR A 96 -7.59 -7.84 9.97
CA THR A 96 -7.84 -8.96 10.87
C THR A 96 -9.25 -9.47 10.65
N PHE A 97 -9.41 -10.79 10.65
CA PHE A 97 -10.70 -11.43 10.43
C PHE A 97 -11.09 -12.27 11.64
N GLU A 98 -12.36 -12.25 11.98
CA GLU A 98 -12.96 -13.21 12.90
C GLU A 98 -12.93 -14.60 12.26
N LYS A 99 -12.59 -15.60 13.07
CA LYS A 99 -12.56 -16.99 12.62
C LYS A 99 -13.73 -17.73 13.20
N GLU A 100 -14.64 -18.16 12.35
CA GLU A 100 -15.77 -19.02 12.74
C GLU A 100 -15.63 -20.34 11.97
N GLY A 101 -15.47 -21.46 12.69
CA GLY A 101 -15.28 -22.78 12.09
C GLY A 101 -14.08 -22.91 11.14
N GLY A 102 -13.06 -22.06 11.29
CA GLY A 102 -11.86 -22.03 10.42
C GLY A 102 -11.99 -21.18 9.15
N LYS A 103 -13.15 -20.55 8.90
CA LYS A 103 -13.35 -19.59 7.81
C LYS A 103 -13.38 -18.16 8.34
N ALA A 104 -12.92 -17.22 7.52
CA ALA A 104 -13.03 -15.80 7.83
C ALA A 104 -14.52 -15.40 7.78
N ALA A 105 -15.09 -15.02 8.92
CA ALA A 105 -16.52 -14.72 9.06
C ALA A 105 -16.83 -13.21 8.95
N GLY A 106 -15.87 -12.35 9.29
CA GLY A 106 -16.01 -10.90 9.18
C GLY A 106 -14.70 -10.15 9.41
N LEU A 107 -14.58 -8.93 8.85
CA LEU A 107 -13.46 -8.02 9.14
C LEU A 107 -13.65 -7.48 10.56
N THR A 108 -12.68 -7.73 11.43
CA THR A 108 -12.71 -7.31 12.85
C THR A 108 -11.87 -6.09 13.12
N GLY A 109 -11.01 -5.70 12.19
CA GLY A 109 -10.14 -4.55 12.34
C GLY A 109 -8.89 -4.65 11.48
N PHE A 110 -7.88 -3.91 11.90
CA PHE A 110 -6.56 -3.92 11.29
C PHE A 110 -5.50 -4.07 12.37
N LYS A 111 -4.35 -4.62 11.98
CA LYS A 111 -3.15 -4.65 12.81
C LYS A 111 -1.96 -4.16 12.03
N VAL A 112 -0.99 -3.62 12.75
CA VAL A 112 0.32 -3.30 12.20
C VAL A 112 1.07 -4.61 11.91
N HIS A 113 1.55 -4.73 10.68
CA HIS A 113 2.39 -5.83 10.22
C HIS A 113 3.69 -5.26 9.66
N TYR A 114 4.80 -5.95 9.90
CA TYR A 114 6.13 -5.51 9.49
C TYR A 114 6.60 -6.28 8.27
N LEU A 115 7.02 -5.53 7.25
CA LEU A 115 7.65 -6.06 6.06
C LEU A 115 9.09 -5.57 5.97
N PHE A 116 9.87 -6.22 5.13
CA PHE A 116 11.25 -5.85 4.85
C PHE A 116 11.48 -5.86 3.36
N ASP A 117 12.18 -4.85 2.87
CA ASP A 117 12.63 -4.80 1.49
C ASP A 117 13.80 -5.76 1.25
N ILE A 118 13.96 -6.27 0.03
CA ILE A 118 15.09 -7.12 -0.35
C ILE A 118 16.45 -6.52 0.03
N SER A 119 16.62 -5.21 -0.09
CA SER A 119 17.87 -4.52 0.26
C SER A 119 18.21 -4.58 1.76
N GLN A 120 17.21 -4.82 2.60
CA GLN A 120 17.35 -5.04 4.05
C GLN A 120 17.71 -6.50 4.40
N THR A 121 17.88 -7.36 3.39
CA THR A 121 18.15 -8.79 3.59
C THR A 121 19.49 -9.21 3.01
N GLU A 122 20.03 -10.31 3.53
CA GLU A 122 21.22 -11.01 3.05
C GLU A 122 20.93 -12.51 2.88
N GLY A 123 21.78 -13.23 2.13
CA GLY A 123 21.60 -14.66 1.85
C GLY A 123 21.46 -14.98 0.36
N ALA A 124 20.73 -16.06 0.06
CA ALA A 124 20.62 -16.62 -1.29
C ALA A 124 20.14 -15.60 -2.32
N GLU A 125 20.66 -15.67 -3.55
CA GLU A 125 20.20 -14.81 -4.66
C GLU A 125 18.69 -14.90 -4.83
N TYR A 126 18.04 -13.76 -5.03
CA TYR A 126 16.59 -13.68 -5.15
C TYR A 126 16.18 -13.06 -6.48
N HIS A 127 15.36 -13.79 -7.23
CA HIS A 127 14.74 -13.31 -8.45
C HIS A 127 13.27 -13.01 -8.18
N SER A 128 12.88 -11.76 -8.35
CA SER A 128 11.47 -11.37 -8.19
C SER A 128 10.62 -11.99 -9.29
N SER A 129 9.44 -12.50 -8.90
CA SER A 129 8.40 -12.91 -9.85
C SER A 129 7.58 -11.73 -10.38
N LYS A 130 7.79 -10.51 -9.84
CA LYS A 130 7.13 -9.30 -10.34
C LYS A 130 7.69 -8.95 -11.72
N CYS A 131 6.82 -8.41 -12.56
CA CYS A 131 7.09 -7.92 -13.91
C CYS A 131 8.50 -7.33 -14.00
N LEU A 132 9.41 -8.04 -14.67
CA LEU A 132 10.80 -7.62 -14.82
C LEU A 132 10.80 -6.22 -15.46
N LYS A 133 11.65 -5.30 -15.00
CA LYS A 133 11.86 -4.02 -15.71
C LYS A 133 12.09 -4.34 -17.20
N GLY A 134 11.16 -3.90 -18.06
CA GLY A 134 11.13 -4.22 -19.50
C GLY A 134 9.91 -5.02 -19.97
N GLU A 135 9.23 -5.74 -19.07
CA GLU A 135 7.99 -6.47 -19.35
C GLU A 135 6.76 -5.57 -19.30
N VAL A 136 6.81 -4.44 -18.56
CA VAL A 136 5.73 -3.43 -18.50
C VAL A 136 5.31 -2.93 -19.89
N PHE A 137 6.26 -2.84 -20.83
CA PHE A 137 5.98 -2.46 -22.22
C PHE A 137 5.01 -3.42 -22.91
N LYS A 138 4.94 -4.69 -22.49
CA LYS A 138 3.95 -5.65 -22.99
C LYS A 138 2.52 -5.31 -22.60
N TYR A 139 2.34 -4.49 -21.57
CA TYR A 139 1.04 -4.15 -20.98
C TYR A 139 0.69 -2.66 -21.13
N ILE A 140 1.53 -1.87 -21.80
CA ILE A 140 1.34 -0.41 -21.95
C ILE A 140 -0.01 -0.06 -22.54
N GLU A 141 -0.46 -0.79 -23.57
CA GLU A 141 -1.73 -0.48 -24.22
C GLU A 141 -2.91 -0.75 -23.26
N GLY A 142 -2.89 -1.87 -22.53
CA GLY A 142 -3.94 -2.18 -21.55
C GLY A 142 -3.95 -1.23 -20.34
N ILE A 143 -2.78 -0.76 -19.90
CA ILE A 143 -2.67 0.26 -18.85
C ILE A 143 -3.24 1.58 -19.36
N LYS A 144 -2.92 1.97 -20.60
CA LYS A 144 -3.42 3.18 -21.24
C LYS A 144 -4.94 3.12 -21.42
N GLU A 145 -5.48 2.03 -21.95
CA GLU A 145 -6.93 1.79 -22.07
C GLU A 145 -7.64 1.83 -20.70
N GLY A 146 -7.04 1.24 -19.67
CA GLY A 146 -7.58 1.30 -18.30
C GLY A 146 -7.62 2.72 -17.74
N LEU A 147 -6.57 3.50 -17.95
CA LEU A 147 -6.52 4.91 -17.54
C LEU A 147 -7.50 5.76 -18.35
N GLU A 148 -7.58 5.54 -19.66
CA GLU A 148 -8.55 6.20 -20.54
C GLU A 148 -10.00 5.85 -20.14
N GLY A 149 -10.28 4.61 -19.71
CA GLY A 149 -11.59 4.20 -19.22
C GLY A 149 -11.96 4.75 -17.84
N VAL A 150 -10.99 5.19 -17.05
CA VAL A 150 -11.22 5.91 -15.78
C VAL A 150 -11.41 7.40 -16.03
N LEU A 151 -10.63 7.96 -16.96
CA LEU A 151 -10.66 9.39 -17.30
C LEU A 151 -11.75 9.73 -18.32
N SER A 152 -12.37 8.73 -18.95
CA SER A 152 -13.47 8.91 -19.87
C SER A 152 -14.61 7.93 -19.64
N TRP A 153 -15.84 8.44 -19.70
CA TRP A 153 -17.04 7.60 -19.70
C TRP A 153 -17.98 8.01 -20.82
N LYS A 154 -18.77 7.03 -21.29
CA LYS A 154 -19.83 7.26 -22.25
C LYS A 154 -21.15 7.49 -21.53
N THR A 155 -21.80 8.59 -21.86
CA THR A 155 -23.19 8.83 -21.47
C THR A 155 -24.14 7.93 -22.28
N LYS A 156 -25.40 7.82 -21.84
CA LYS A 156 -26.38 6.91 -22.46
C LYS A 156 -26.69 7.24 -23.93
N ASP A 157 -26.44 8.47 -24.37
CA ASP A 157 -26.61 8.91 -25.76
C ASP A 157 -25.37 8.65 -26.64
N GLY A 158 -24.30 8.08 -26.07
CA GLY A 158 -23.06 7.74 -26.77
C GLY A 158 -22.00 8.84 -26.73
N THR A 159 -22.26 9.99 -26.12
CA THR A 159 -21.27 11.05 -25.97
C THR A 159 -20.15 10.61 -25.02
N VAL A 160 -18.92 10.59 -25.52
CA VAL A 160 -17.72 10.33 -24.72
C VAL A 160 -17.35 11.63 -24.00
N ILE A 161 -17.40 11.61 -22.69
CA ILE A 161 -16.85 12.68 -21.85
C ILE A 161 -15.48 12.19 -21.39
N SER A 162 -14.40 12.82 -21.85
CA SER A 162 -13.04 12.61 -21.34
C SER A 162 -12.58 13.84 -20.57
N HIS A 163 -12.05 13.65 -19.37
CA HIS A 163 -11.34 14.71 -18.64
C HIS A 163 -9.85 14.56 -18.88
N SER A 164 -9.17 15.67 -19.17
CA SER A 164 -7.71 15.69 -19.07
C SER A 164 -7.31 15.46 -17.60
N LEU A 165 -6.06 15.04 -17.38
CA LEU A 165 -5.53 14.93 -16.02
C LEU A 165 -5.55 16.32 -15.36
N GLU A 166 -5.29 17.38 -16.14
CA GLU A 166 -5.45 18.77 -15.71
C GLU A 166 -6.90 19.10 -15.29
N ASP A 167 -7.93 18.74 -16.06
CA ASP A 167 -9.34 19.03 -15.70
C ASP A 167 -9.78 18.28 -14.43
N THR A 168 -9.26 17.07 -14.23
CA THR A 168 -9.54 16.26 -13.04
C THR A 168 -8.88 16.86 -11.81
N MET A 169 -7.64 17.35 -11.96
CA MET A 169 -6.94 18.08 -10.93
C MET A 169 -7.61 19.42 -10.64
N ASP A 170 -7.98 20.20 -11.66
CA ASP A 170 -8.66 21.49 -11.52
C ASP A 170 -10.01 21.34 -10.82
N ARG A 171 -10.77 20.26 -11.04
CA ARG A 171 -12.01 19.98 -10.27
C ARG A 171 -11.77 19.53 -8.83
N ILE A 172 -10.73 18.72 -8.59
CA ILE A 172 -10.41 18.25 -7.23
C ILE A 172 -9.89 19.40 -6.38
N PHE A 173 -9.14 20.33 -6.98
CA PHE A 173 -8.56 21.49 -6.30
C PHE A 173 -9.42 22.76 -6.39
N SER A 174 -10.41 22.84 -7.28
CA SER A 174 -11.45 23.88 -7.27
C SER A 174 -12.65 23.45 -6.42
N ILE A 175 -12.43 23.33 -5.11
CA ILE A 175 -13.51 23.54 -4.14
C ILE A 175 -13.40 25.00 -3.71
N ASP A 176 -13.95 25.88 -4.55
CA ASP A 176 -14.82 27.00 -4.15
C ASP A 176 -15.13 27.88 -5.36
N GLY A 177 -16.43 28.02 -5.61
CA GLY A 177 -17.07 28.80 -6.65
C GLY A 177 -18.58 28.56 -6.60
#